data_AF-A0A9P4QBD3-F1
#
_entry.id   AF-A0A9P4QBD3-F1
#
_cell.length_a   1.000
_cell.length_b   1.000
_cell.length_c   1.000
_cell.angle_alpha   90.00
_cell.angle_beta   90.00
_cell.angle_gamma   90.00
#
_symmetry.space_group_name_H-M   'P 1'
#
loop_
_entity.id
_entity.type
_entity.pdbx_description
1 polymer ?
#
loop_
_entity_poly.entity_id
_entity_poly.type
_entity_poly.pdbx_seq_one_letter_code
_entity_poly.pdbx_strand_id
1 'polypeptide(L)'
;MSPAKRKTGKLKHPSSGSKDASRPPVGKVRGKRGAKKRMTLRSTIDRSRDLGTHVLFLFIGPTRELSTIHSRLLPAPTIDYIEREGNFHGVYWLPNLDPDIFQLYRICKYQNRFFSKKNDDKLAADDQDEEVFHDGEWRRLIDMYLLGAELRDECFANLATDAILEKVEMGKPVRYPTSFAEYVYAETKVGDPLRKLLVDLHIWIGEGTGIEHPHDDADGPPAFTDAVTTGIAKLLDVEFNVDQEEVNRPWDMDQCLYHSHEITPGCST
;
A
#
# COMPACT_ATOMS: atom_id res chain seq x y z
N MET A 1 -45.75 2.74 99.80
CA MET A 1 -47.12 3.28 99.69
C MET A 1 -47.23 4.01 98.36
N SER A 2 -48.13 3.56 97.48
CA SER A 2 -48.56 4.24 96.23
C SER A 2 -49.14 5.65 96.53
N PRO A 3 -49.46 6.55 95.56
CA PRO A 3 -49.71 6.28 94.14
C PRO A 3 -49.37 7.40 93.10
N ALA A 4 -49.73 7.06 91.84
CA ALA A 4 -50.44 7.91 90.84
C ALA A 4 -49.69 8.66 89.72
N LYS A 5 -49.60 7.98 88.57
CA LYS A 5 -50.24 8.25 87.25
C LYS A 5 -50.19 9.64 86.56
N ARG A 6 -49.87 9.53 85.26
CA ARG A 6 -50.45 10.20 84.05
C ARG A 6 -50.01 11.65 83.78
N LYS A 7 -49.97 12.18 82.54
CA LYS A 7 -49.85 11.74 81.13
C LYS A 7 -49.90 13.06 80.31
N THR A 8 -49.39 13.06 79.06
CA THR A 8 -49.63 14.06 77.98
C THR A 8 -49.02 15.46 78.19
N GLY A 9 -48.53 16.22 77.20
CA GLY A 9 -48.53 16.13 75.74
C GLY A 9 -48.67 17.55 75.16
N LYS A 10 -47.96 17.84 74.05
CA LYS A 10 -48.18 18.91 73.03
C LYS A 10 -47.76 20.38 73.35
N LEU A 11 -46.84 20.96 72.56
CA LEU A 11 -47.08 21.88 71.40
C LEU A 11 -45.93 22.89 71.09
N LYS A 12 -45.74 23.13 69.77
CA LYS A 12 -45.36 24.38 69.04
C LYS A 12 -43.89 24.75 68.69
N HIS A 13 -43.67 24.80 67.37
CA HIS A 13 -42.73 25.56 66.50
C HIS A 13 -42.78 27.11 66.72
N PRO A 14 -41.99 28.03 66.05
CA PRO A 14 -41.33 27.93 64.71
C PRO A 14 -40.02 28.75 64.41
N SER A 15 -39.58 28.62 63.13
CA SER A 15 -38.91 29.64 62.27
C SER A 15 -37.38 29.83 62.41
N SER A 16 -36.56 30.06 61.36
CA SER A 16 -36.74 30.14 59.89
C SER A 16 -35.38 30.25 59.19
N GLY A 17 -35.32 29.86 57.90
CA GLY A 17 -34.37 30.34 56.87
C GLY A 17 -33.21 29.37 56.51
N SER A 18 -33.29 28.52 55.46
CA SER A 18 -33.16 28.82 54.00
C SER A 18 -31.70 29.10 53.59
N LYS A 19 -31.03 28.49 52.59
CA LYS A 19 -31.44 27.68 51.42
C LYS A 19 -30.21 26.95 50.81
N ASP A 20 -30.51 25.90 50.06
CA ASP A 20 -29.69 24.98 49.26
C ASP A 20 -28.70 25.58 48.24
N ALA A 21 -27.65 24.81 47.88
CA ALA A 21 -27.50 24.25 46.52
C ALA A 21 -26.22 23.38 46.35
N SER A 22 -26.43 22.06 46.34
CA SER A 22 -26.00 21.07 45.33
C SER A 22 -24.58 21.08 44.71
N ARG A 23 -23.80 20.03 45.00
CA ARG A 23 -22.83 19.40 44.07
C ARG A 23 -22.73 17.88 44.34
N PRO A 24 -22.92 16.98 43.35
CA PRO A 24 -22.71 15.54 43.51
C PRO A 24 -21.25 15.13 43.25
N PRO A 25 -20.84 13.91 43.65
CA PRO A 25 -19.44 13.55 43.86
C PRO A 25 -18.71 13.09 42.59
N VAL A 26 -17.39 13.24 42.64
CA VAL A 26 -16.39 12.86 41.64
C VAL A 26 -16.50 11.39 41.22
N GLY A 27 -16.90 11.15 39.96
CA GLY A 27 -16.86 9.84 39.33
C GLY A 27 -15.46 9.47 38.85
N LYS A 28 -14.88 8.42 39.43
CA LYS A 28 -13.79 7.64 38.83
C LYS A 28 -14.40 6.49 38.03
N VAL A 29 -14.37 6.51 36.69
CA VAL A 29 -14.53 5.27 35.89
C VAL A 29 -13.65 5.31 34.63
N ARG A 30 -12.54 4.56 34.73
CA ARG A 30 -11.86 3.73 33.71
C ARG A 30 -11.83 4.26 32.26
N GLY A 31 -10.67 4.79 31.88
CA GLY A 31 -10.21 4.73 30.50
C GLY A 31 -10.04 3.27 30.05
N LYS A 32 -10.76 2.88 29.00
CA LYS A 32 -10.50 1.63 28.27
C LYS A 32 -9.17 1.80 27.53
N ARG A 33 -8.06 1.45 28.19
CA ARG A 33 -6.81 1.15 27.48
C ARG A 33 -7.05 -0.13 26.67
N GLY A 34 -7.03 -0.02 25.34
CA GLY A 34 -7.11 -1.17 24.45
C GLY A 34 -6.04 -2.18 24.86
N ALA A 35 -6.48 -3.40 25.20
CA ALA A 35 -5.57 -4.49 25.49
C ALA A 35 -4.78 -4.79 24.21
N LYS A 36 -3.48 -4.49 24.18
CA LYS A 36 -2.58 -4.97 23.13
C LYS A 36 -2.67 -6.50 23.14
N LYS A 37 -3.28 -7.07 22.10
CA LYS A 37 -3.38 -8.51 21.89
C LYS A 37 -1.94 -9.04 21.90
N ARG A 38 -1.51 -9.73 22.97
CA ARG A 38 -0.17 -10.34 23.02
C ARG A 38 -0.12 -11.36 21.89
N MET A 39 0.67 -11.06 20.85
CA MET A 39 1.00 -12.07 19.86
C MET A 39 1.69 -13.22 20.58
N THR A 40 1.08 -14.40 20.51
CA THR A 40 1.66 -15.62 21.03
C THR A 40 2.88 -15.96 20.18
N LEU A 41 4.08 -15.91 20.78
CA LEU A 41 5.34 -16.20 20.09
C LEU A 41 5.49 -17.68 19.67
N ARG A 42 4.57 -18.54 20.10
CA ARG A 42 4.55 -19.98 19.78
C ARG A 42 3.49 -20.25 18.73
N SER A 43 3.88 -20.97 17.68
CA SER A 43 3.02 -21.49 16.63
C SER A 43 3.42 -22.93 16.34
N THR A 44 2.52 -23.70 15.77
CA THR A 44 2.81 -25.06 15.32
C THR A 44 3.63 -25.02 14.03
N ILE A 45 4.44 -26.05 13.77
CA ILE A 45 5.36 -26.07 12.62
C ILE A 45 4.62 -26.09 11.27
N ASP A 46 3.41 -26.66 11.22
CA ASP A 46 2.50 -26.65 10.06
C ASP A 46 2.06 -25.25 9.64
N ARG A 47 2.17 -24.26 10.54
CA ARG A 47 1.91 -22.85 10.22
C ARG A 47 3.15 -22.12 9.70
N SER A 48 4.32 -22.76 9.73
CA SER A 48 5.54 -22.19 9.14
C SER A 48 5.58 -22.46 7.64
N ARG A 49 6.16 -21.53 6.89
CA ARG A 49 6.39 -21.72 5.45
C ARG A 49 7.49 -22.77 5.26
N ASP A 50 7.22 -23.77 4.44
CA ASP A 50 8.24 -24.75 4.08
C ASP A 50 9.23 -24.15 3.07
N LEU A 51 10.45 -23.88 3.54
CA LEU A 51 11.52 -23.33 2.73
C LEU A 51 12.28 -24.41 1.94
N GLY A 52 12.12 -25.68 2.29
CA GLY A 52 12.98 -26.75 1.81
C GLY A 52 14.44 -26.58 2.24
N THR A 53 15.34 -27.30 1.57
CA THR A 53 16.78 -27.32 1.88
C THR A 53 17.66 -26.77 0.76
N HIS A 54 17.09 -26.56 -0.43
CA HIS A 54 17.86 -26.11 -1.59
C HIS A 54 17.90 -24.58 -1.65
N VAL A 55 19.12 -24.04 -1.70
CA VAL A 55 19.40 -22.61 -1.76
C VAL A 55 20.14 -22.31 -3.05
N LEU A 56 19.63 -21.34 -3.81
CA LEU A 56 20.27 -20.80 -4.99
C LEU A 56 21.25 -19.70 -4.59
N PHE A 57 22.43 -19.72 -5.19
CA PHE A 57 23.42 -18.65 -5.10
C PHE A 57 23.36 -17.86 -6.40
N LEU A 58 23.00 -16.59 -6.30
CA LEU A 58 22.76 -15.71 -7.44
C LEU A 58 23.71 -14.52 -7.34
N PHE A 59 24.38 -14.18 -8.43
CA PHE A 59 25.10 -12.92 -8.57
C PHE A 59 24.17 -11.91 -9.24
N ILE A 60 23.93 -10.78 -8.59
CA ILE A 60 22.98 -9.77 -9.03
C ILE A 60 23.74 -8.52 -9.48
N GLY A 61 23.29 -7.94 -10.59
CA GLY A 61 23.82 -6.69 -11.13
C GLY A 61 25.19 -6.80 -11.79
N PRO A 62 25.69 -5.68 -12.31
CA PRO A 62 26.97 -5.63 -13.02
C PRO A 62 28.17 -5.87 -12.09
N THR A 63 28.02 -5.53 -10.80
CA THR A 63 29.05 -5.71 -9.76
C THR A 63 29.08 -7.11 -9.17
N ARG A 64 28.16 -7.99 -9.59
CA ARG A 64 28.04 -9.38 -9.11
C ARG A 64 27.91 -9.46 -7.59
N GLU A 65 26.92 -8.77 -7.05
CA GLU A 65 26.63 -8.88 -5.63
C GLU A 65 26.00 -10.24 -5.33
N LEU A 66 26.55 -10.96 -4.35
CA LEU A 66 26.07 -12.30 -4.01
C LEU A 66 24.77 -12.22 -3.20
N SER A 67 23.71 -12.82 -3.72
CA SER A 67 22.45 -13.03 -3.04
C SER A 67 22.11 -14.52 -2.96
N THR A 68 21.23 -14.87 -2.01
CA THR A 68 20.80 -16.25 -1.78
C THR A 68 19.31 -16.35 -1.52
N ILE A 69 18.65 -17.36 -2.09
CA ILE A 69 17.22 -17.58 -1.91
C ILE A 69 16.89 -19.08 -1.94
N HIS A 70 15.97 -19.52 -1.09
CA HIS A 70 15.48 -20.90 -1.13
C HIS A 70 14.64 -21.10 -2.40
N SER A 71 14.94 -22.15 -3.17
CA SER A 71 14.26 -22.35 -4.45
C SER A 71 12.75 -22.56 -4.30
N ARG A 72 12.29 -23.14 -3.17
CA ARG A 72 10.86 -23.31 -2.89
C ARG A 72 10.09 -22.00 -2.70
N LEU A 73 10.79 -20.88 -2.55
CA LEU A 73 10.15 -19.58 -2.52
C LEU A 73 9.86 -19.05 -3.92
N LEU A 74 10.60 -19.50 -4.94
CA LEU A 74 10.48 -19.04 -6.30
C LEU A 74 9.42 -19.86 -7.05
N PRO A 75 8.59 -19.23 -7.89
CA PRO A 75 7.72 -19.99 -8.78
C PRO A 75 8.56 -20.65 -9.89
N ALA A 76 8.07 -21.76 -10.44
CA ALA A 76 8.79 -22.52 -11.47
C ALA A 76 9.24 -21.67 -12.68
N PRO A 77 8.44 -20.75 -13.24
CA PRO A 77 8.87 -19.88 -14.33
C PRO A 77 10.07 -19.00 -13.99
N THR A 78 10.20 -18.57 -12.73
CA THR A 78 11.37 -17.80 -12.26
C THR A 78 12.60 -18.68 -12.20
N ILE A 79 12.47 -19.92 -11.73
CA ILE A 79 13.58 -20.88 -11.73
C ILE A 79 14.04 -21.15 -13.17
N ASP A 80 13.11 -21.43 -14.08
CA ASP A 80 13.40 -21.67 -15.49
C ASP A 80 14.09 -20.45 -16.15
N TYR A 81 13.63 -19.23 -15.83
CA TYR A 81 14.27 -17.99 -16.29
C TYR A 81 15.71 -17.88 -15.77
N ILE A 82 15.94 -18.09 -14.47
CA ILE A 82 17.28 -18.02 -13.87
C ILE A 82 18.21 -19.06 -14.48
N GLU A 83 17.72 -20.28 -14.70
CA GLU A 83 18.51 -21.37 -15.28
C GLU A 83 18.86 -21.12 -16.75
N ARG A 84 17.99 -20.45 -17.50
CA ARG A 84 18.19 -20.17 -18.92
C ARG A 84 19.02 -18.92 -19.17
N GLU A 85 18.68 -17.82 -18.53
CA GLU A 85 19.30 -16.51 -18.76
C GLU A 85 20.50 -16.27 -17.84
N GLY A 86 20.44 -16.80 -16.62
CA GLY A 86 21.47 -16.56 -15.61
C GLY A 86 22.62 -17.54 -15.61
N ASN A 87 22.48 -18.73 -16.21
CA ASN A 87 23.48 -19.78 -16.08
C ASN A 87 24.74 -19.49 -16.93
N PHE A 88 25.79 -19.03 -16.25
CA PHE A 88 27.12 -18.84 -16.80
C PHE A 88 28.08 -19.86 -16.19
N HIS A 89 28.29 -20.98 -16.88
CA HIS A 89 29.20 -22.07 -16.46
C HIS A 89 28.89 -22.65 -15.07
N GLY A 90 27.61 -22.81 -14.72
CA GLY A 90 27.17 -23.34 -13.43
C GLY A 90 27.09 -22.29 -12.32
N VAL A 91 27.24 -21.01 -12.67
CA VAL A 91 27.02 -19.86 -11.79
C VAL A 91 25.85 -19.05 -12.32
N TYR A 92 24.86 -18.76 -11.48
CA TYR A 92 23.72 -17.93 -11.87
C TYR A 92 24.05 -16.45 -11.71
N TRP A 93 24.14 -15.70 -12.81
CA TRP A 93 24.42 -14.27 -12.84
C TRP A 93 23.36 -13.51 -13.64
N LEU A 94 22.73 -12.52 -13.00
CA LEU A 94 21.67 -11.69 -13.56
C LEU A 94 22.17 -10.25 -13.64
N PRO A 95 22.87 -9.86 -14.73
CA PRO A 95 23.61 -8.60 -14.81
C PRO A 95 22.73 -7.35 -14.85
N ASN A 96 21.50 -7.49 -15.34
CA ASN A 96 20.58 -6.37 -15.57
C ASN A 96 19.69 -6.08 -14.36
N LEU A 97 19.79 -6.88 -13.29
CA LEU A 97 18.96 -6.71 -12.11
C LEU A 97 19.65 -5.80 -11.09
N ASP A 98 18.87 -4.92 -10.49
CA ASP A 98 19.31 -4.07 -9.40
C ASP A 98 19.43 -4.89 -8.08
N PRO A 99 20.60 -4.92 -7.42
CA PRO A 99 20.79 -5.67 -6.18
C PRO A 99 19.92 -5.21 -5.00
N ASP A 100 19.65 -3.90 -4.87
CA ASP A 100 18.82 -3.35 -3.80
C ASP A 100 17.36 -3.77 -3.98
N ILE A 101 16.85 -3.69 -5.22
CA ILE A 101 15.48 -4.13 -5.53
C ILE A 101 15.36 -5.64 -5.40
N PHE A 102 16.37 -6.41 -5.82
CA PHE A 102 16.39 -7.86 -5.62
C PHE A 102 16.41 -8.24 -4.13
N GLN A 103 17.08 -7.45 -3.29
CA GLN A 103 17.05 -7.66 -1.85
C GLN A 103 15.64 -7.41 -1.27
N LEU A 104 14.88 -6.43 -1.79
CA LEU A 104 13.48 -6.23 -1.43
C LEU A 104 12.59 -7.41 -1.88
N TYR A 105 12.78 -7.89 -3.11
CA TYR A 105 12.12 -9.10 -3.61
C TYR A 105 12.36 -10.28 -2.67
N ARG A 106 13.62 -10.55 -2.34
CA ARG A 106 14.01 -11.61 -1.42
C ARG A 106 13.28 -11.48 -0.08
N ILE A 107 13.32 -10.31 0.56
CA ILE A 107 12.63 -10.08 1.84
C ILE A 107 11.13 -10.36 1.69
N CYS A 108 10.50 -9.89 0.62
CA CYS A 108 9.09 -10.14 0.36
C CYS A 108 8.78 -11.64 0.21
N LYS A 109 9.61 -12.41 -0.50
CA LYS A 109 9.41 -13.86 -0.62
C LYS A 109 9.48 -14.60 0.73
N TYR A 110 10.31 -14.13 1.66
CA TYR A 110 10.36 -14.72 3.01
C TYR A 110 9.22 -14.27 3.92
N GLN A 111 8.83 -13.01 3.86
CA GLN A 111 7.95 -12.39 4.87
C GLN A 111 6.52 -12.13 4.38
N ASN A 112 6.28 -12.28 3.08
CA ASN A 112 5.04 -11.94 2.39
C ASN A 112 4.61 -10.49 2.68
N ARG A 113 5.57 -9.56 2.65
CA ARG A 113 5.39 -8.13 2.95
C ARG A 113 6.34 -7.29 2.13
N PHE A 114 5.85 -6.14 1.65
CA PHE A 114 6.64 -5.13 0.96
C PHE A 114 7.31 -4.21 1.98
N PHE A 115 8.63 -4.06 1.85
CA PHE A 115 9.44 -3.16 2.67
C PHE A 115 9.95 -2.01 1.80
N SER A 116 9.01 -1.30 1.17
CA SER A 116 9.28 -0.22 0.20
C SER A 116 9.67 1.10 0.86
N LYS A 117 9.37 1.32 2.14
CA LYS A 117 9.63 2.58 2.89
C LYS A 117 11.03 2.61 3.47
N LYS A 118 11.78 3.69 3.23
CA LYS A 118 13.05 4.00 3.90
C LYS A 118 12.84 5.19 4.85
N ASN A 119 13.52 5.17 6.00
CA ASN A 119 13.42 6.27 6.98
C ASN A 119 13.91 7.61 6.43
N ASP A 120 14.79 7.56 5.43
CA ASP A 120 15.41 8.73 4.82
C ASP A 120 14.67 9.18 3.55
N ASP A 121 13.54 8.53 3.20
CA ASP A 121 12.64 9.08 2.18
C ASP A 121 12.11 10.40 2.73
N LYS A 122 12.74 11.49 2.31
CA LYS A 122 12.23 12.82 2.61
C LYS A 122 10.90 12.94 1.89
N LEU A 123 9.82 13.02 2.65
CA LEU A 123 8.67 13.78 2.20
C LEU A 123 9.22 15.20 2.04
N ALA A 124 9.56 15.61 0.81
CA ALA A 124 10.00 16.98 0.57
C ALA A 124 8.98 17.91 1.25
N ALA A 125 9.48 18.90 1.99
CA ALA A 125 8.57 19.87 2.57
C ALA A 125 7.80 20.53 1.42
N ASP A 126 6.58 20.92 1.74
CA ASP A 126 5.66 21.63 0.84
C ASP A 126 6.20 23.06 0.66
N ASP A 127 7.33 23.18 0.00
CA ASP A 127 7.84 24.41 -0.57
C ASP A 127 6.86 24.69 -1.71
N GLN A 128 5.95 25.64 -1.49
CA GLN A 128 4.76 25.92 -2.31
C GLN A 128 5.06 26.36 -3.77
N ASP A 129 6.24 26.05 -4.30
CA ASP A 129 6.76 26.51 -5.59
C ASP A 129 7.49 25.41 -6.43
N GLU A 130 7.54 24.14 -6.01
CA GLU A 130 8.03 23.02 -6.88
C GLU A 130 7.08 21.81 -6.85
N GLU A 131 6.17 21.73 -7.83
CA GLU A 131 5.13 20.69 -7.98
C GLU A 131 5.64 19.27 -8.35
N VAL A 132 6.96 19.00 -8.31
CA VAL A 132 7.55 17.71 -8.71
C VAL A 132 8.06 16.95 -7.48
N PHE A 133 7.21 16.11 -6.90
CA PHE A 133 7.55 15.32 -5.72
C PHE A 133 8.36 14.06 -6.06
N HIS A 134 9.66 14.08 -5.76
CA HIS A 134 10.52 12.89 -5.82
C HIS A 134 10.36 12.00 -4.58
N ASP A 135 9.21 11.32 -4.47
CA ASP A 135 9.01 10.28 -3.46
C ASP A 135 9.67 8.97 -3.95
N GLY A 136 10.85 8.68 -3.40
CA GLY A 136 11.63 7.50 -3.76
C GLY A 136 10.93 6.16 -3.52
N GLU A 137 9.83 6.11 -2.74
CA GLU A 137 9.04 4.90 -2.59
C GLU A 137 8.27 4.56 -3.87
N TRP A 138 7.76 5.55 -4.62
CA TRP A 138 7.08 5.29 -5.90
C TRP A 138 8.00 4.58 -6.87
N ARG A 139 9.23 5.09 -7.01
CA ARG A 139 10.25 4.49 -7.86
C ARG A 139 10.51 3.03 -7.45
N ARG A 140 10.70 2.78 -6.15
CA ARG A 140 10.96 1.42 -5.66
C ARG A 140 9.78 0.46 -5.88
N LEU A 141 8.54 0.92 -5.72
CA LEU A 141 7.36 0.09 -5.99
C LEU A 141 7.24 -0.26 -7.48
N ILE A 142 7.51 0.70 -8.36
CA ILE A 142 7.59 0.49 -9.82
C ILE A 142 8.73 -0.50 -10.14
N ASP A 143 9.92 -0.30 -9.59
CA ASP A 143 11.06 -1.20 -9.83
C ASP A 143 10.78 -2.62 -9.32
N MET A 144 10.04 -2.77 -8.20
CA MET A 144 9.60 -4.08 -7.72
C MET A 144 8.59 -4.72 -8.69
N TYR A 145 7.66 -3.97 -9.27
CA TYR A 145 6.79 -4.49 -10.33
C TYR A 145 7.61 -4.99 -11.52
N LEU A 146 8.52 -4.15 -12.04
CA LEU A 146 9.36 -4.47 -13.21
C LEU A 146 10.23 -5.70 -12.95
N LEU A 147 10.81 -5.81 -11.75
CA LEU A 147 11.56 -6.99 -11.34
C LEU A 147 10.68 -8.25 -11.35
N GLY A 148 9.44 -8.15 -10.86
CA GLY A 148 8.49 -9.26 -10.90
C GLY A 148 8.15 -9.71 -12.32
N ALA A 149 7.92 -8.75 -13.22
CA ALA A 149 7.68 -9.02 -14.63
C ALA A 149 8.88 -9.70 -15.30
N GLU A 150 10.09 -9.18 -15.09
CA GLU A 150 11.34 -9.73 -15.64
C GLU A 150 11.60 -11.17 -15.13
N LEU A 151 11.41 -11.39 -13.82
CA LEU A 151 11.55 -12.70 -13.19
C LEU A 151 10.38 -13.65 -13.46
N ARG A 152 9.33 -13.21 -14.18
CA ARG A 152 8.10 -13.99 -14.43
C ARG A 152 7.39 -14.43 -13.14
N ASP A 153 7.48 -13.62 -12.10
CA ASP A 153 6.82 -13.82 -10.82
C ASP A 153 5.59 -12.91 -10.74
N GLU A 154 4.53 -13.30 -11.47
CA GLU A 154 3.29 -12.52 -11.57
C GLU A 154 2.67 -12.22 -10.21
N CYS A 155 2.72 -13.18 -9.27
CA CYS A 155 2.22 -12.94 -7.91
C CYS A 155 2.98 -11.80 -7.23
N PHE A 156 4.29 -11.70 -7.42
CA PHE A 156 5.08 -10.60 -6.87
C PHE A 156 4.79 -9.27 -7.58
N ALA A 157 4.69 -9.28 -8.92
CA ALA A 157 4.33 -8.08 -9.68
C ALA A 157 2.94 -7.55 -9.29
N ASN A 158 1.95 -8.42 -9.17
CA ASN A 158 0.58 -8.08 -8.75
C ASN A 158 0.56 -7.51 -7.33
N LEU A 159 1.33 -8.10 -6.40
CA LEU A 159 1.46 -7.52 -5.05
C LEU A 159 2.14 -6.14 -5.05
N ALA A 160 3.05 -5.87 -5.99
CA ALA A 160 3.65 -4.54 -6.15
C ALA A 160 2.60 -3.53 -6.65
N THR A 161 1.75 -3.93 -7.61
CA THR A 161 0.58 -3.16 -8.04
C THR A 161 -0.34 -2.83 -6.87
N ASP A 162 -0.67 -3.83 -6.04
CA ASP A 162 -1.51 -3.64 -4.86
C ASP A 162 -0.88 -2.66 -3.87
N ALA A 163 0.44 -2.73 -3.67
CA ALA A 163 1.17 -1.81 -2.81
C ALA A 163 1.20 -0.37 -3.36
N ILE A 164 1.24 -0.18 -4.68
CA ILE A 164 1.09 1.14 -5.31
C ILE A 164 -0.29 1.73 -4.99
N LEU A 165 -1.36 0.95 -5.22
CA LEU A 165 -2.73 1.37 -4.91
C LEU A 165 -2.92 1.64 -3.41
N GLU A 166 -2.39 0.77 -2.54
CA GLU A 166 -2.43 0.97 -1.09
C GLU A 166 -1.77 2.31 -0.69
N LYS A 167 -0.63 2.66 -1.30
CA LYS A 167 0.05 3.93 -1.03
C LYS A 167 -0.77 5.13 -1.52
N VAL A 168 -1.45 5.03 -2.67
CA VAL A 168 -2.35 6.07 -3.18
C VAL A 168 -3.48 6.33 -2.18
N GLU A 169 -4.15 5.28 -1.71
CA GLU A 169 -5.27 5.37 -0.76
C GLU A 169 -4.85 5.87 0.64
N MET A 170 -3.61 5.57 1.06
CA MET A 170 -3.09 6.03 2.35
C MET A 170 -2.60 7.48 2.35
N GLY A 171 -2.34 8.06 1.17
CA GLY A 171 -1.80 9.42 1.03
C GLY A 171 -2.72 10.49 1.62
N LYS A 172 -2.16 11.40 2.42
CA LYS A 172 -2.85 12.62 2.88
C LYS A 172 -1.90 13.83 2.77
N PRO A 173 -2.09 14.75 1.79
CA PRO A 173 -3.09 14.70 0.71
C PRO A 173 -2.93 13.47 -0.20
N VAL A 174 -3.98 13.11 -0.95
CA VAL A 174 -3.92 12.00 -1.92
C VAL A 174 -2.81 12.30 -2.93
N ARG A 175 -1.97 11.30 -3.20
CA ARG A 175 -0.80 11.41 -4.07
C ARG A 175 -0.71 10.17 -4.94
N TYR A 176 -0.11 10.32 -6.11
CA TYR A 176 0.08 9.25 -7.09
C TYR A 176 1.45 9.41 -7.76
N PRO A 177 2.00 8.35 -8.40
CA PRO A 177 3.26 8.43 -9.13
C PRO A 177 3.12 9.30 -10.38
N THR A 178 3.75 10.48 -10.36
CA THR A 178 3.99 11.34 -11.53
C THR A 178 5.47 11.33 -11.90
N SER A 179 5.79 11.78 -13.12
CA SER A 179 7.16 11.81 -13.68
C SER A 179 7.77 10.41 -13.89
N PHE A 180 6.92 9.41 -14.15
CA PHE A 180 7.35 8.03 -14.39
C PHE A 180 6.87 7.47 -15.74
N ALA A 181 6.14 8.24 -16.56
CA ALA A 181 5.58 7.75 -17.80
C ALA A 181 6.68 7.32 -18.79
N GLU A 182 7.72 8.15 -18.99
CA GLU A 182 8.85 7.81 -19.85
C GLU A 182 9.53 6.50 -19.38
N TYR A 183 9.82 6.42 -18.08
CA TYR A 183 10.47 5.25 -17.49
C TYR A 183 9.63 3.97 -17.64
N VAL A 184 8.35 4.01 -17.25
CA VAL A 184 7.45 2.84 -17.32
C VAL A 184 7.26 2.40 -18.78
N TYR A 185 7.11 3.33 -19.71
CA TYR A 185 6.91 3.00 -21.12
C TYR A 185 8.17 2.52 -21.83
N ALA A 186 9.36 2.86 -21.33
CA ALA A 186 10.62 2.32 -21.82
C ALA A 186 10.82 0.86 -21.36
N GLU A 187 10.43 0.54 -20.12
CA GLU A 187 10.73 -0.76 -19.49
C GLU A 187 9.61 -1.82 -19.65
N THR A 188 8.43 -1.45 -20.14
CA THR A 188 7.30 -2.38 -20.29
C THR A 188 6.90 -2.58 -21.76
N LYS A 189 6.05 -3.57 -22.04
CA LYS A 189 5.49 -3.80 -23.39
C LYS A 189 4.17 -3.05 -23.62
N VAL A 190 3.75 -2.92 -24.88
CA VAL A 190 2.39 -2.41 -25.19
C VAL A 190 1.35 -3.34 -24.57
N GLY A 191 0.37 -2.74 -23.88
CA GLY A 191 -0.69 -3.48 -23.18
C GLY A 191 -0.31 -3.96 -21.78
N ASP A 192 0.88 -3.60 -21.28
CA ASP A 192 1.30 -3.94 -19.92
C ASP A 192 0.37 -3.31 -18.86
N PRO A 193 -0.07 -4.07 -17.84
CA PRO A 193 -0.99 -3.57 -16.81
C PRO A 193 -0.49 -2.36 -16.03
N LEU A 194 0.84 -2.21 -15.84
CA LEU A 194 1.39 -1.04 -15.14
C LEU A 194 1.19 0.26 -15.94
N ARG A 195 1.28 0.19 -17.29
CA ARG A 195 0.97 1.35 -18.14
C ARG A 195 -0.48 1.79 -17.97
N LYS A 196 -1.39 0.81 -17.92
CA LYS A 196 -2.83 1.06 -17.71
C LYS A 196 -3.06 1.70 -16.33
N LEU A 197 -2.46 1.15 -15.27
CA LEU A 197 -2.55 1.72 -13.93
C LEU A 197 -2.07 3.18 -13.90
N LEU A 198 -0.91 3.47 -14.51
CA LEU A 198 -0.36 4.82 -14.53
C LEU A 198 -1.30 5.81 -15.23
N VAL A 199 -1.87 5.42 -16.38
CA VAL A 199 -2.86 6.24 -17.11
C VAL A 199 -4.11 6.48 -16.25
N ASP A 200 -4.66 5.44 -15.63
CA ASP A 200 -5.87 5.59 -14.81
C ASP A 200 -5.60 6.43 -13.55
N LEU A 201 -4.40 6.37 -12.94
CA LEU A 201 -4.04 7.26 -11.84
C LEU A 201 -4.00 8.74 -12.29
N HIS A 202 -3.46 9.03 -13.47
CA HIS A 202 -3.45 10.38 -14.02
C HIS A 202 -4.85 10.91 -14.34
N ILE A 203 -5.76 10.05 -14.79
CA ILE A 203 -7.15 10.41 -15.08
C ILE A 203 -7.94 10.63 -13.78
N TRP A 204 -7.89 9.67 -12.86
CA TRP A 204 -8.83 9.58 -11.73
C TRP A 204 -8.34 10.23 -10.43
N ILE A 205 -7.03 10.37 -10.26
CA ILE A 205 -6.44 11.09 -9.11
C ILE A 205 -5.91 12.45 -9.56
N GLY A 206 -5.23 12.47 -10.70
CA GLY A 206 -4.61 13.68 -11.23
C GLY A 206 -5.55 14.60 -12.00
N GLU A 207 -6.69 14.09 -12.49
CA GLU A 207 -7.59 14.83 -13.39
C GLU A 207 -6.86 15.46 -14.60
N GLY A 208 -5.75 14.85 -15.03
CA GLY A 208 -4.90 15.35 -16.12
C GLY A 208 -3.83 16.35 -15.73
N THR A 209 -3.83 16.89 -14.51
CA THR A 209 -2.80 17.86 -14.08
C THR A 209 -1.38 17.31 -14.19
N GLY A 210 -1.20 15.99 -13.97
CA GLY A 210 0.10 15.33 -14.08
C GLY A 210 0.70 15.29 -15.49
N ILE A 211 -0.06 15.64 -16.54
CA ILE A 211 0.45 15.77 -17.92
C ILE A 211 0.60 17.24 -18.35
N GLU A 212 0.54 18.18 -17.40
CA GLU A 212 0.80 19.60 -17.63
C GLU A 212 2.17 19.99 -17.04
N HIS A 213 2.78 21.05 -17.59
CA HIS A 213 4.02 21.58 -17.02
C HIS A 213 3.75 22.14 -15.61
N PRO A 214 4.64 21.89 -14.63
CA PRO A 214 6.05 21.50 -14.76
C PRO A 214 6.35 19.99 -14.63
N HIS A 215 5.36 19.09 -14.70
CA HIS A 215 5.61 17.65 -14.56
C HIS A 215 6.35 17.06 -15.76
N ASP A 216 7.33 16.18 -15.53
CA ASP A 216 8.08 15.52 -16.60
C ASP A 216 7.17 14.70 -17.54
N ASP A 217 6.04 14.22 -17.01
CA ASP A 217 5.04 13.46 -17.76
C ASP A 217 4.31 14.29 -18.83
N ALA A 218 4.42 15.64 -18.80
CA ALA A 218 3.92 16.52 -19.85
C ALA A 218 4.64 16.33 -21.19
N ASP A 219 5.93 16.00 -21.14
CA ASP A 219 6.75 15.64 -22.30
C ASP A 219 6.90 14.11 -22.44
N GLY A 220 6.01 13.36 -21.79
CA GLY A 220 6.02 11.90 -21.78
C GLY A 220 5.72 11.27 -23.15
N PRO A 221 5.77 9.93 -23.24
CA PRO A 221 5.50 9.21 -24.47
C PRO A 221 4.13 9.58 -25.08
N PRO A 222 4.01 9.79 -26.40
CA PRO A 222 2.74 10.18 -27.01
C PRO A 222 1.58 9.20 -26.72
N ALA A 223 1.89 7.90 -26.70
CA ALA A 223 0.91 6.87 -26.37
C ALA A 223 0.36 7.00 -24.93
N PHE A 224 1.15 7.57 -24.01
CA PHE A 224 0.72 7.86 -22.65
C PHE A 224 -0.17 9.11 -22.60
N THR A 225 0.31 10.23 -23.14
CA THR A 225 -0.43 11.51 -23.12
C THR A 225 -1.76 11.39 -23.86
N ASP A 226 -1.78 10.75 -25.03
CA ASP A 226 -3.00 10.51 -25.81
C ASP A 226 -4.02 9.66 -25.03
N ALA A 227 -3.55 8.65 -24.29
CA ALA A 227 -4.40 7.78 -23.49
C ALA A 227 -5.01 8.55 -22.30
N VAL A 228 -4.23 9.40 -21.63
CA VAL A 228 -4.72 10.26 -20.54
C VAL A 228 -5.74 11.27 -21.06
N THR A 229 -5.42 12.03 -22.12
CA THR A 229 -6.33 13.01 -22.71
C THR A 229 -7.63 12.37 -23.21
N THR A 230 -7.53 11.21 -23.88
CA THR A 230 -8.71 10.46 -24.34
C THR A 230 -9.55 9.95 -23.16
N GLY A 231 -8.89 9.50 -22.09
CA GLY A 231 -9.55 9.03 -20.88
C GLY A 231 -10.32 10.13 -20.17
N ILE A 232 -9.73 11.31 -20.02
CA ILE A 232 -10.38 12.50 -19.44
C ILE A 232 -11.57 12.94 -20.29
N ALA A 233 -11.41 13.01 -21.62
CA ALA A 233 -12.52 13.39 -22.50
C ALA A 233 -13.72 12.44 -22.37
N LYS A 234 -13.47 11.14 -22.23
CA LYS A 234 -14.51 10.13 -21.97
C LYS A 234 -15.13 10.29 -20.59
N LEU A 235 -14.33 10.56 -19.56
CA LEU A 235 -14.82 10.76 -18.21
C LEU A 235 -15.76 11.97 -18.14
N LEU A 236 -15.36 13.09 -18.75
CA LEU A 236 -16.20 14.28 -18.85
C LEU A 236 -17.52 13.99 -19.59
N ASP A 237 -17.48 13.29 -20.73
CA ASP A 237 -18.69 12.91 -21.47
C ASP A 237 -19.64 12.02 -20.62
N VAL A 238 -19.10 11.15 -19.77
CA VAL A 238 -19.90 10.35 -18.82
C VAL A 238 -20.48 11.22 -17.71
N GLU A 239 -19.70 12.12 -17.10
CA GLU A 239 -20.15 13.02 -16.04
C GLU A 239 -21.24 13.99 -16.51
N PHE A 240 -21.24 14.39 -17.79
CA PHE A 240 -22.33 15.19 -18.36
C PHE A 240 -23.65 14.41 -18.51
N ASN A 241 -23.60 13.07 -18.49
CA ASN A 241 -24.74 12.19 -18.80
C ASN A 241 -25.23 11.33 -17.62
N VAL A 242 -24.51 11.32 -16.49
CA VAL A 242 -24.82 10.50 -15.29
C VAL A 242 -24.73 11.36 -14.03
N ASP A 243 -25.55 11.08 -13.02
CA ASP A 243 -25.40 11.72 -11.70
C ASP A 243 -23.99 11.39 -11.14
N GLN A 244 -23.23 12.42 -10.78
CA GLN A 244 -21.80 12.32 -10.38
C GLN A 244 -21.51 11.33 -9.24
N GLU A 245 -22.52 10.89 -8.48
CA GLU A 245 -22.37 9.95 -7.36
C GLU A 245 -22.08 8.50 -7.79
N GLU A 246 -22.18 8.14 -9.08
CA GLU A 246 -22.02 6.75 -9.56
C GLU A 246 -20.67 6.42 -10.21
N VAL A 247 -19.77 7.40 -10.35
CA VAL A 247 -18.54 7.25 -11.13
C VAL A 247 -17.42 6.68 -10.25
N ASN A 248 -17.34 5.34 -10.18
CA ASN A 248 -16.35 4.62 -9.37
C ASN A 248 -14.99 4.52 -10.06
N ARG A 249 -13.90 4.63 -9.28
CA ARG A 249 -12.52 4.41 -9.78
C ARG A 249 -12.36 2.95 -10.20
N PRO A 250 -11.59 2.63 -11.25
CA PRO A 250 -11.56 1.26 -11.76
C PRO A 250 -11.02 0.25 -10.74
N TRP A 251 -10.07 0.64 -9.88
CA TRP A 251 -9.55 -0.22 -8.81
C TRP A 251 -10.50 -0.39 -7.60
N ASP A 252 -11.53 0.45 -7.46
CA ASP A 252 -12.59 0.22 -6.46
C ASP A 252 -13.55 -0.88 -6.93
N MET A 253 -13.69 -1.03 -8.26
CA MET A 253 -14.55 -2.04 -8.87
C MET A 253 -13.83 -3.38 -9.02
N ASP A 254 -12.61 -3.37 -9.56
CA ASP A 254 -11.80 -4.56 -9.76
C ASP A 254 -10.31 -4.22 -9.84
N GLN A 255 -9.55 -4.59 -8.81
CA GLN A 255 -8.08 -4.42 -8.80
C GLN A 255 -7.38 -5.36 -9.78
N CYS A 256 -8.01 -6.49 -10.15
CA CYS A 256 -7.46 -7.47 -11.09
C CYS A 256 -7.26 -6.88 -12.49
N LEU A 257 -7.88 -5.73 -12.80
CA LEU A 257 -7.66 -4.98 -14.04
C LEU A 257 -6.20 -4.58 -14.26
N TYR A 258 -5.40 -4.54 -13.19
CA TYR A 258 -3.99 -4.15 -13.20
C TYR A 258 -3.04 -5.33 -12.88
N HIS A 259 -3.56 -6.56 -12.87
CA HIS A 259 -2.81 -7.77 -12.58
C HIS A 259 -2.46 -8.54 -13.87
N SER A 260 -1.34 -9.25 -13.85
CA SER A 260 -0.96 -10.21 -14.88
C SER A 260 -1.32 -11.63 -14.44
N HIS A 261 -1.87 -12.40 -15.38
CA HIS A 261 -2.31 -13.79 -15.20
C HIS A 261 -1.99 -14.64 -16.45
N GLU A 262 -0.85 -14.39 -17.10
CA GLU A 262 -0.38 -15.23 -18.20
C GLU A 262 0.02 -16.62 -17.69
N ILE A 263 0.47 -16.72 -16.43
CA ILE A 263 0.99 -17.95 -15.81
C ILE A 263 0.19 -18.37 -14.58
N THR A 264 -0.29 -17.41 -13.80
CA THR A 264 -1.04 -17.63 -12.57
C THR A 264 -2.54 -17.63 -12.82
N PRO A 265 -3.34 -18.36 -12.02
CA PRO A 265 -4.80 -18.24 -12.08
C PRO A 265 -5.24 -16.79 -11.81
N GLY A 266 -6.33 -16.37 -12.46
CA GLY A 266 -6.94 -15.06 -12.22
C GLY A 266 -7.32 -14.85 -10.76
N CYS A 267 -7.33 -13.58 -10.32
CA CYS A 267 -7.79 -13.23 -8.99
C CYS A 267 -9.23 -13.70 -8.76
N SER A 268 -9.45 -14.37 -7.63
CA SER A 268 -10.80 -14.76 -7.21
C SER A 268 -11.48 -13.53 -6.63
N THR A 269 -12.50 -13.01 -7.33
CA THR A 269 -13.39 -11.95 -6.85
C THR A 269 -14.23 -12.41 -5.66
#